data_AF-A0A7W5KX31-F1
#
_entry.id   AF-A0A7W5KX31-F1
#
_cell.length_a   1.000
_cell.length_b   1.000
_cell.length_c   1.000
_cell.angle_alpha   90.00
_cell.angle_beta   90.00
_cell.angle_gamma   90.00
#
_symmetry.space_group_name_H-M   'P 1'
#
loop_
_entity.id
_entity.type
_entity.pdbx_description
1 polymer ?
#
loop_
_entity_poly.entity_id
_entity_poly.type
_entity_poly.pdbx_seq_one_letter_code
_entity_poly.pdbx_strand_id
1 'polypeptide(L)'
;MHISPLVRFVAIQALARQKTPAGRKTTPELLKAAAQAIDAFAEDLVLDEISISHEIGEGALSASMHYGKVVGHPADLNFGDCFAYACAKALKTRLLYKGSDFLHTDLA
;
A
#
# COMPACT_ATOMS: atom_id res chain seq x y z
N MET A 1 9.69 10.39 -6.78
CA MET A 1 9.20 9.63 -5.61
C MET A 1 8.34 8.51 -6.16
N HIS A 2 8.20 7.35 -5.52
CA HIS A 2 7.52 6.21 -6.15
C HIS A 2 6.21 5.86 -5.45
N ILE A 3 5.24 5.36 -6.23
CA ILE A 3 4.03 4.73 -5.73
C ILE A 3 3.87 3.35 -6.39
N SER A 4 3.37 2.37 -5.65
CA SER A 4 3.01 1.07 -6.25
C SER A 4 1.54 1.07 -6.64
N PRO A 5 1.15 0.33 -7.69
CA PRO A 5 -0.24 0.22 -8.11
C PRO A 5 -1.13 -0.39 -7.02
N LEU A 6 -0.56 -1.21 -6.11
CA LEU A 6 -1.28 -1.70 -4.94
C LEU A 6 -1.59 -0.59 -3.93
N VAL A 7 -0.61 0.25 -3.61
CA VAL A 7 -0.81 1.37 -2.67
C VAL A 7 -1.80 2.37 -3.26
N ARG A 8 -1.68 2.68 -4.56
CA ARG A 8 -2.66 3.50 -5.27
C ARG A 8 -4.07 2.91 -5.16
N PHE A 9 -4.22 1.62 -5.44
CA PHE A 9 -5.50 0.93 -5.36
C PHE A 9 -6.11 0.97 -3.95
N VAL A 10 -5.34 0.63 -2.91
CA VAL A 10 -5.82 0.65 -1.52
C VAL A 10 -6.16 2.07 -1.07
N ALA A 11 -5.37 3.08 -1.45
CA ALA A 11 -5.65 4.48 -1.16
C ALA A 11 -6.98 4.94 -1.77
N ILE A 12 -7.25 4.57 -3.02
CA ILE A 12 -8.52 4.85 -3.70
C ILE A 12 -9.70 4.21 -2.96
N GLN A 13 -9.57 2.93 -2.59
CA GLN A 13 -10.62 2.24 -1.84
C GLN A 13 -10.86 2.85 -0.46
N ALA A 14 -9.79 3.21 0.26
CA ALA A 14 -9.87 3.82 1.58
C ALA A 14 -10.53 5.21 1.51
N LEU A 15 -10.12 6.05 0.56
CA LEU A 15 -10.70 7.37 0.35
C LEU A 15 -12.19 7.27 -0.03
N ALA A 16 -12.54 6.37 -0.95
CA ALA A 16 -13.93 6.14 -1.32
C ALA A 16 -14.75 5.64 -0.12
N ARG A 17 -14.20 4.72 0.67
CA ARG A 17 -14.85 4.20 1.88
C ARG A 17 -15.09 5.29 2.93
N GLN A 18 -14.16 6.23 3.10
CA GLN A 18 -14.32 7.35 4.03
C GLN A 18 -15.50 8.26 3.66
N LYS A 19 -15.83 8.34 2.37
CA LYS A 19 -16.97 9.13 1.86
C LYS A 19 -18.28 8.33 1.79
N THR A 20 -18.23 7.01 1.96
CA THR A 20 -19.41 6.14 1.97
C THR A 20 -20.17 6.25 3.30
N PRO A 21 -21.50 6.50 3.29
CA PRO A 21 -22.29 6.53 4.51
C PRO A 21 -22.22 5.21 5.30
N ALA A 22 -22.29 5.31 6.63
CA ALA A 22 -22.27 4.14 7.51
C ALA A 22 -23.38 3.14 7.13
N GLY A 23 -23.04 1.85 7.13
CA GLY A 23 -23.97 0.78 6.73
C GLY A 23 -24.22 0.64 5.22
N ARG A 24 -23.64 1.50 4.38
CA ARG A 24 -23.76 1.41 2.92
C ARG A 24 -22.51 0.82 2.27
N LYS A 25 -22.68 0.36 1.04
CA LYS A 25 -21.60 -0.05 0.13
C LYS A 25 -21.13 1.15 -0.68
N THR A 26 -19.84 1.19 -0.99
CA THR A 26 -19.26 2.21 -1.87
C THR A 26 -19.82 2.05 -3.28
N THR A 27 -20.22 3.15 -3.91
CA THR A 27 -20.72 3.14 -5.29
C THR A 27 -19.58 3.31 -6.30
N PRO A 28 -19.77 2.92 -7.57
CA PRO A 28 -18.79 3.16 -8.63
C PRO A 28 -18.43 4.65 -8.79
N GLU A 29 -19.39 5.55 -8.60
CA GLU A 29 -19.19 7.01 -8.74
C GLU A 29 -18.28 7.55 -7.63
N LEU A 30 -18.47 7.10 -6.38
CA LEU A 30 -17.59 7.45 -5.27
C LEU A 30 -16.18 6.90 -5.47
N LEU A 31 -16.06 5.67 -6.01
CA LEU A 31 -14.77 5.07 -6.31
C LEU A 31 -14.04 5.83 -7.43
N LYS A 32 -14.78 6.24 -8.48
CA LYS A 32 -14.24 7.06 -9.57
C LYS A 32 -13.77 8.43 -9.08
N ALA A 33 -14.55 9.10 -8.24
CA ALA A 33 -14.15 10.39 -7.66
C ALA A 33 -12.90 10.25 -6.77
N ALA A 34 -12.79 9.17 -5.99
CA ALA A 34 -11.60 8.88 -5.20
C ALA A 34 -10.38 8.59 -6.08
N ALA A 35 -10.55 7.85 -7.19
CA ALA A 35 -9.48 7.62 -8.15
C ALA A 35 -8.93 8.93 -8.73
N GLN A 36 -9.82 9.81 -9.19
CA GLN A 36 -9.43 11.12 -9.72
C GLN A 36 -8.67 11.98 -8.69
N ALA A 37 -9.10 11.94 -7.42
CA ALA A 37 -8.43 12.69 -6.36
C ALA A 37 -7.04 12.14 -6.03
N ILE A 38 -6.87 10.81 -5.99
CA ILE A 38 -5.57 10.17 -5.75
C ILE A 38 -4.63 10.38 -6.93
N ASP A 39 -5.14 10.32 -8.17
CA ASP A 39 -4.35 10.54 -9.38
C ASP A 39 -3.85 11.98 -9.46
N ALA A 40 -4.71 12.96 -9.21
CA ALA A 40 -4.30 14.37 -9.14
C ALA A 40 -3.24 14.60 -8.05
N PHE A 41 -3.40 13.98 -6.87
CA PHE A 41 -2.40 14.06 -5.81
C PHE A 41 -1.05 13.43 -6.19
N ALA A 42 -1.08 12.31 -6.91
CA ALA A 42 0.13 11.65 -7.41
C ALA A 42 0.83 12.49 -8.48
N GLU A 43 0.07 13.13 -9.37
CA GLU A 43 0.57 14.07 -10.37
C GLU A 43 1.21 15.30 -9.71
N ASP A 44 0.56 15.92 -8.72
CA ASP A 44 1.07 17.09 -7.99
C ASP A 44 2.40 16.79 -7.28
N LEU A 45 2.59 15.56 -6.80
CA LEU A 45 3.82 15.11 -6.14
C LEU A 45 4.85 14.52 -7.09
N VAL A 46 4.54 14.43 -8.40
CA VAL A 46 5.39 13.81 -9.43
C VAL A 46 5.82 12.41 -8.99
N LEU A 47 4.81 11.57 -8.67
CA LEU A 47 5.03 10.19 -8.29
C LEU A 47 5.16 9.31 -9.53
N ASP A 48 6.25 8.55 -9.60
CA ASP A 48 6.45 7.52 -10.62
C ASP A 48 5.81 6.22 -10.15
N GLU A 49 4.83 5.71 -10.89
CA GLU A 49 4.23 4.40 -10.60
C GLU A 49 5.16 3.27 -11.03
N ILE A 50 5.40 2.31 -10.13
CA ILE A 50 6.26 1.15 -10.39
C ILE A 50 5.47 -0.10 -10.77
N SER A 51 6.06 -0.93 -11.63
CA SER A 51 5.50 -2.25 -11.94
C SER A 51 5.72 -3.27 -10.82
N ILE A 52 4.77 -4.18 -10.62
CA ILE A 52 4.94 -5.32 -9.71
C ILE A 52 5.58 -6.47 -10.47
N SER A 53 6.88 -6.64 -10.28
CA SER A 53 7.66 -7.72 -10.89
C SER A 53 7.54 -9.03 -10.11
N HIS A 54 8.01 -10.12 -10.71
CA HIS A 54 8.16 -11.40 -10.01
C HIS A 54 9.04 -11.27 -8.77
N GLU A 55 10.15 -10.51 -8.85
CA GLU A 55 11.04 -10.25 -7.71
C GLU A 55 10.33 -9.55 -6.55
N ILE A 56 9.48 -8.56 -6.83
CA ILE A 56 8.65 -7.92 -5.80
C ILE A 56 7.67 -8.93 -5.19
N GLY A 57 7.10 -9.83 -5.99
CA GLY A 57 6.23 -10.91 -5.52
C GLY A 57 6.93 -11.84 -4.54
N GLU A 58 8.13 -12.33 -4.90
CA GLU A 58 8.96 -13.16 -4.02
C GLU A 58 9.38 -12.40 -2.75
N GLY A 59 9.73 -11.12 -2.89
CA GLY A 59 10.05 -10.25 -1.76
C GLY A 59 8.87 -10.08 -0.80
N ALA A 60 7.65 -9.95 -1.32
CA ALA A 60 6.44 -9.83 -0.50
C ALA A 60 6.11 -11.14 0.22
N LEU A 61 6.29 -12.29 -0.44
CA LEU A 61 6.15 -13.59 0.20
C LEU A 61 7.17 -13.78 1.32
N SER A 62 8.43 -13.42 1.07
CA SER A 62 9.48 -13.41 2.09
C SER A 62 9.11 -12.51 3.27
N ALA A 63 8.61 -11.28 3.01
CA ALA A 63 8.14 -10.39 4.07
C ALA A 63 7.00 -11.00 4.89
N SER A 64 6.06 -11.69 4.25
CA SER A 64 4.95 -12.39 4.93
C SER A 64 5.44 -13.52 5.83
N MET A 65 6.47 -14.27 5.40
CA MET A 65 7.08 -15.34 6.21
C MET A 65 7.86 -14.82 7.41
N HIS A 66 8.48 -13.65 7.33
CA HIS A 66 9.32 -13.10 8.40
C HIS A 66 8.55 -12.17 9.34
N TYR A 67 7.63 -11.37 8.80
CA TYR A 67 6.97 -10.26 9.50
C TYR A 67 5.45 -10.28 9.42
N GLY A 68 4.88 -11.24 8.68
CA GLY A 68 3.46 -11.26 8.36
C GLY A 68 2.56 -11.66 9.52
N LYS A 69 1.31 -11.18 9.44
CA LYS A 69 0.20 -11.64 10.29
C LYS A 69 0.03 -13.15 10.29
N VAL A 70 0.22 -13.79 9.13
CA VAL A 70 -0.02 -15.23 8.94
C VAL A 70 0.91 -16.11 9.77
N VAL A 71 2.12 -15.63 10.08
CA VAL A 71 3.09 -16.32 10.95
C VAL A 71 3.03 -15.83 12.41
N GLY A 72 2.14 -14.88 12.72
CA GLY A 72 1.97 -14.33 14.07
C GLY A 72 3.13 -13.45 14.53
N HIS A 73 3.88 -12.84 13.60
CA HIS A 73 4.98 -11.93 13.97
C HIS A 73 4.43 -10.61 14.57
N PRO A 74 5.10 -9.97 15.55
CA PRO A 74 4.62 -8.72 16.17
C PRO A 74 4.40 -7.53 15.22
N ALA A 75 5.08 -7.50 14.07
CA ALA A 75 4.85 -6.50 13.03
C ALA A 75 3.48 -6.64 12.35
N ASP A 76 2.87 -7.83 12.40
CA ASP A 76 1.52 -8.13 11.91
C ASP A 76 1.26 -7.67 10.45
N LEU A 77 2.28 -7.73 9.58
CA LEU A 77 2.16 -7.21 8.21
C LEU A 77 1.03 -7.92 7.46
N ASN A 78 0.12 -7.14 6.89
CA ASN A 78 -0.94 -7.65 6.02
C ASN A 78 -0.45 -7.78 4.57
N PHE A 79 -1.33 -8.22 3.66
CA PHE A 79 -1.00 -8.37 2.24
C PHE A 79 -0.46 -7.08 1.61
N GLY A 80 -1.13 -5.95 1.83
CA GLY A 80 -0.70 -4.65 1.30
C GLY A 80 0.65 -4.22 1.88
N ASP A 81 0.87 -4.44 3.18
CA ASP A 81 2.12 -4.08 3.84
C ASP A 81 3.31 -4.91 3.34
N CYS A 82 3.10 -6.20 3.08
CA CYS A 82 4.12 -7.07 2.51
C CYS A 82 4.57 -6.58 1.12
N PHE A 83 3.63 -6.15 0.28
CA PHE A 83 3.96 -5.57 -1.03
C PHE A 83 4.61 -4.19 -0.90
N ALA A 84 4.14 -3.34 0.02
CA ALA A 84 4.77 -2.04 0.29
C ALA A 84 6.22 -2.20 0.76
N TYR A 85 6.47 -3.15 1.68
CA TYR A 85 7.80 -3.54 2.14
C TYR A 85 8.68 -4.00 0.97
N ALA A 86 8.18 -4.93 0.15
CA ALA A 86 8.93 -5.48 -0.97
C ALA A 86 9.28 -4.43 -2.03
N CYS A 87 8.34 -3.52 -2.34
CA CYS A 87 8.58 -2.40 -3.23
C CYS A 87 9.69 -1.48 -2.70
N ALA A 88 9.65 -1.13 -1.41
CA ALA A 88 10.66 -0.28 -0.79
C ALA A 88 12.06 -0.93 -0.83
N LYS A 89 12.14 -2.23 -0.53
CA LYS A 89 13.38 -3.02 -0.62
C LYS A 89 13.93 -3.09 -2.04
N ALA A 90 13.08 -3.40 -3.03
CA ALA A 90 13.49 -3.52 -4.43
C ALA A 90 14.04 -2.19 -4.99
N LEU A 91 13.40 -1.08 -4.63
CA LEU A 91 13.82 0.26 -5.04
C LEU A 91 14.96 0.84 -4.18
N LYS A 92 15.38 0.13 -3.12
CA LYS A 92 16.37 0.61 -2.13
C LYS A 92 16.02 2.00 -1.58
N THR A 93 14.73 2.25 -1.37
CA THR A 93 14.19 3.52 -0.90
C THR A 93 13.57 3.37 0.48
N ARG A 94 13.47 4.49 1.22
CA ARG A 94 12.71 4.53 2.46
C ARG A 94 11.22 4.41 2.17
N LEU A 95 10.50 3.69 3.04
CA LEU A 95 9.06 3.59 3.00
C LEU A 95 8.44 4.73 3.82
N LEU A 96 7.58 5.53 3.21
CA LEU A 96 6.76 6.49 3.93
C LEU A 96 5.50 5.77 4.42
N TYR A 97 5.35 5.65 5.73
CA TYR A 97 4.17 5.04 6.36
C TYR A 97 3.70 5.88 7.54
N LYS A 98 2.47 5.64 7.97
CA LYS A 98 1.88 6.26 9.16
C LYS A 98 1.48 5.17 10.14
N GLY A 99 1.73 5.39 11.43
CA GLY A 99 1.41 4.43 12.48
C GLY A 99 2.63 3.62 12.90
N SER A 100 2.41 2.39 13.34
CA SER A 100 3.44 1.52 13.91
C SER A 100 3.76 0.28 13.06
N ASP A 101 3.13 0.17 11.88
CA ASP A 101 3.04 -1.08 11.12
C ASP A 101 4.40 -1.64 10.68
N PHE A 102 5.41 -0.78 10.52
CA PHE A 102 6.76 -1.20 10.12
C PHE A 102 7.81 -1.10 11.24
N LEU A 103 7.43 -0.71 12.47
CA LEU A 103 8.38 -0.50 13.58
C LEU A 103 9.14 -1.77 14.01
N HIS A 104 8.55 -2.94 13.76
CA HIS A 104 9.15 -4.24 14.06
C HIS A 104 9.70 -4.92 12.81
N THR A 105 10.08 -4.13 11.80
CA THR A 105 10.73 -4.59 10.57
C THR A 105 12.11 -3.95 10.45
N ASP A 106 12.89 -4.39 9.47
CA ASP A 106 14.20 -3.80 9.16
C ASP A 106 14.11 -2.55 8.23
N LEU A 107 12.90 -2.03 8.00
CA LEU A 107 12.64 -0.80 7.25
C LEU A 107 12.37 0.42 8.15
N ALA A 108 12.32 0.23 9.47
CA ALA A 108 12.16 1.30 10.46
C ALA A 108 13.45 2.13 10.63
#